data_AF-A0ABD5VX54-F1
#
_entry.id   AF-A0ABD5VX54-F1
#
_cell.length_a   1.000
_cell.length_b   1.000
_cell.length_c   1.000
_cell.angle_alpha   90.00
_cell.angle_beta   90.00
_cell.angle_gamma   90.00
#
_symmetry.space_group_name_H-M   'P 1'
#
loop_
_entity.id
_entity.type
_entity.pdbx_description
1 polymer ?
#
loop_
_entity_poly.entity_id
_entity_poly.type
_entity_poly.pdbx_seq_one_letter_code
_entity_poly.pdbx_strand_id
1 'polypeptide(L)'
;MNHLSTAGNDEWQLPRHAHVIVHEQEAGRELLTIYDCGAAQKPPSAQLIGNPVRVDADHERLVQPNGYIVKLREQATLERQADDHWVIRA
;
A
#
# COMPACT_ATOMS: atom_id res chain seq x y z
N MET A 1 13.61 -0.87 -5.26
CA MET A 1 13.44 0.07 -6.39
C MET A 1 11.94 0.24 -6.58
N ASN A 2 11.40 1.47 -6.56
CA ASN A 2 9.97 1.73 -6.66
C ASN A 2 9.59 1.81 -8.16
N HIS A 3 8.67 0.96 -8.58
CA HIS A 3 8.19 0.81 -9.96
C HIS A 3 6.74 1.30 -10.13
N LEU A 4 6.16 1.96 -9.12
CA LEU A 4 4.82 2.52 -9.24
C LEU A 4 4.82 3.79 -10.08
N SER A 5 3.78 3.95 -10.90
CA SER A 5 3.51 5.20 -11.61
C SER A 5 3.28 6.32 -10.60
N THR A 6 4.03 7.41 -10.71
CA THR A 6 3.87 8.58 -9.84
C THR A 6 2.66 9.39 -10.29
N ALA A 7 1.70 9.66 -9.41
CA ALA A 7 0.59 10.59 -9.64
C ALA A 7 0.98 12.06 -9.38
N GLY A 8 2.07 12.28 -8.63
CA GLY A 8 2.53 13.58 -8.16
C GLY A 8 3.80 13.47 -7.32
N ASN A 9 4.13 14.51 -6.56
CA ASN A 9 5.20 14.45 -5.56
C ASN A 9 4.69 13.63 -4.37
N ASP A 10 5.35 12.50 -4.07
CA ASP A 10 4.97 11.58 -2.98
C ASP A 10 3.57 10.95 -3.14
N GLU A 11 3.08 10.87 -4.38
CA GLU A 11 1.83 10.21 -4.73
C GLU A 11 2.07 9.11 -5.77
N TRP A 12 1.50 7.92 -5.55
CA TRP A 12 1.63 6.79 -6.48
C TRP A 12 0.29 6.21 -6.85
N GLN A 13 0.13 5.89 -8.15
CA GLN A 13 -1.04 5.21 -8.65
C GLN A 13 -0.97 3.72 -8.33
N LEU A 14 -2.06 3.23 -7.75
CA LEU A 14 -2.30 1.83 -7.45
C LEU A 14 -3.31 1.28 -8.48
N PRO A 15 -2.94 0.26 -9.26
CA PRO A 15 -3.85 -0.35 -10.21
C PRO A 15 -5.00 -1.06 -9.50
N ARG A 16 -6.08 -1.30 -10.25
CA ARG A 16 -7.17 -2.17 -9.80
C ARG A 16 -6.61 -3.54 -9.44
N HIS A 17 -6.95 -4.08 -8.27
CA HIS A 17 -6.39 -5.32 -7.71
C HIS A 17 -4.97 -5.23 -7.17
N ALA A 18 -4.48 -4.02 -6.88
CA ALA A 18 -3.26 -3.86 -6.11
C ALA A 18 -3.42 -4.46 -4.71
N HIS A 19 -2.37 -5.14 -4.25
CA HIS A 19 -2.28 -5.68 -2.89
C HIS A 19 -1.27 -4.84 -2.12
N VAL A 20 -1.71 -4.21 -1.04
CA VAL A 20 -0.86 -3.49 -0.10
C VAL A 20 -0.73 -4.36 1.15
N ILE A 21 0.46 -4.91 1.36
CA ILE A 21 0.80 -5.68 2.55
C ILE A 21 1.41 -4.72 3.56
N VAL A 22 0.82 -4.66 4.74
CA VAL A 22 1.33 -3.89 5.87
C VAL A 22 1.95 -4.87 6.84
N HIS A 23 3.26 -4.74 7.05
CA HIS A 23 3.98 -5.47 8.08
C HIS A 23 4.07 -4.61 9.33
N GLU A 24 3.37 -5.01 10.38
CA GLU A 24 3.46 -4.37 11.68
C GLU A 24 4.84 -4.65 12.29
N GLN A 25 5.54 -3.59 12.66
CA GLN A 25 6.86 -3.65 13.30
C GLN A 25 6.80 -2.92 14.63
N GLU A 26 7.65 -3.33 15.58
CA GLU A 26 7.78 -2.62 16.84
C GLU A 26 8.36 -1.21 16.60
N ALA A 27 7.86 -0.21 17.34
CA ALA A 27 8.28 1.20 17.32
C ALA A 27 7.84 2.06 16.10
N GLY A 28 6.69 1.78 15.49
CA GLY A 28 6.03 2.72 14.56
C GLY A 28 6.75 2.89 13.21
N ARG A 29 7.50 1.88 12.80
CA ARG A 29 8.19 1.79 11.51
C ARG A 29 7.64 0.62 10.71
N GLU A 30 6.32 0.60 10.50
CA GLU A 30 5.73 -0.43 9.66
C GLU A 30 6.32 -0.39 8.24
N LEU A 31 6.26 -1.53 7.56
CA LEU A 31 6.73 -1.67 6.19
C LEU A 31 5.53 -1.94 5.28
N LEU A 32 5.27 -1.03 4.34
CA LEU A 32 4.33 -1.24 3.26
C LEU A 32 5.04 -1.92 2.11
N THR A 33 4.49 -3.05 1.67
CA THR A 33 4.89 -3.72 0.44
C THR A 33 3.72 -3.72 -0.54
N ILE A 34 3.92 -3.16 -1.72
CA ILE A 34 2.87 -2.94 -2.70
C ILE A 34 3.10 -3.83 -3.91
N TYR A 35 2.05 -4.53 -4.35
CA TYR A 35 2.01 -5.33 -5.56
C TYR A 35 0.95 -4.79 -6.53
N ASP A 36 1.31 -4.64 -7.81
CA ASP A 36 0.44 -4.19 -8.90
C ASP A 36 -0.68 -5.19 -9.25
N CYS A 37 -0.49 -6.47 -8.95
CA CYS A 37 -1.45 -7.53 -9.18
C CYS A 37 -1.23 -8.63 -8.14
N GLY A 38 -2.31 -9.19 -7.59
CA GLY A 38 -2.28 -10.25 -6.57
C GLY A 38 -1.58 -11.57 -6.96
N ALA A 39 -0.88 -11.61 -8.09
CA ALA A 39 -0.06 -12.73 -8.49
C ALA A 39 1.22 -12.77 -7.63
N ALA A 40 1.27 -13.72 -6.69
CA ALA A 40 2.38 -13.99 -5.77
C ALA A 40 3.75 -14.32 -6.41
N GLN A 41 3.90 -14.15 -7.73
CA GLN A 41 5.10 -14.48 -8.49
C GLN A 41 5.84 -13.24 -9.03
N LYS A 42 5.30 -12.02 -8.85
CA LYS A 42 6.01 -10.79 -9.23
C LYS A 42 6.81 -10.24 -8.04
N PRO A 43 7.98 -9.62 -8.29
CA PRO A 43 8.62 -8.80 -7.27
C PRO A 43 7.69 -7.64 -6.89
N PRO A 44 7.78 -7.13 -5.65
CA PRO A 44 6.95 -6.01 -5.22
C PRO A 44 7.20 -4.78 -6.10
N SER A 45 6.13 -4.10 -6.45
CA SER A 45 6.18 -2.86 -7.24
C SER A 45 6.79 -1.73 -6.41
N ALA A 46 6.53 -1.68 -5.10
CA ALA A 46 7.16 -0.72 -4.20
C ALA A 46 7.29 -1.27 -2.78
N GLN A 47 8.24 -0.69 -2.04
CA GLN A 47 8.37 -0.85 -0.60
C GLN A 47 8.58 0.53 0.03
N LEU A 48 7.79 0.86 1.03
CA LEU A 48 7.77 2.16 1.70
C LEU A 48 7.77 1.94 3.22
N ILE A 49 8.41 2.84 3.96
CA ILE A 49 8.32 2.86 5.43
C ILE A 49 7.09 3.66 5.84
N GLY A 50 6.40 3.20 6.88
CA GLY A 50 5.23 3.84 7.47
C GLY A 50 4.01 2.94 7.54
N ASN A 51 2.84 3.51 7.78
CA ASN A 51 1.56 2.80 7.87
C ASN A 51 0.48 3.51 7.04
N PRO A 52 -0.38 2.80 6.28
CA PRO A 52 -1.59 3.38 5.78
C PRO A 52 -2.57 3.68 6.91
N VAL A 53 -2.60 4.94 7.34
CA VAL A 53 -3.50 5.42 8.41
C VAL A 53 -4.96 5.41 7.97
N ARG A 54 -5.22 5.40 6.65
CA ARG A 54 -6.57 5.40 6.09
C ARG A 54 -6.62 4.78 4.70
N VAL A 55 -7.69 4.04 4.43
CA VAL A 55 -8.00 3.46 3.12
C VAL A 55 -9.45 3.81 2.79
N ASP A 56 -9.64 4.79 1.92
CA ASP A 56 -10.95 5.26 1.46
C ASP A 56 -11.44 4.52 0.21
N ALA A 57 -10.53 3.96 -0.59
CA ALA A 57 -10.88 3.13 -1.74
C ALA A 57 -11.56 1.80 -1.33
N ASP A 58 -12.45 1.28 -2.17
CA ASP A 58 -13.09 -0.01 -1.98
C ASP A 58 -12.04 -1.13 -1.92
N HIS A 59 -12.05 -1.87 -0.81
CA HIS A 59 -11.02 -2.85 -0.50
C HIS A 59 -11.53 -4.00 0.35
N GLU A 60 -10.86 -5.14 0.20
CA GLU A 60 -10.93 -6.25 1.16
C GLU A 60 -9.73 -6.18 2.08
N ARG A 61 -9.95 -6.33 3.39
CA ARG A 61 -8.89 -6.43 4.39
C ARG A 61 -8.77 -7.87 4.89
N LEU A 62 -7.56 -8.41 4.84
CA LEU A 62 -7.21 -9.71 5.39
C LEU A 62 -6.19 -9.53 6.51
N VAL A 63 -6.58 -9.88 7.74
CA VAL A 63 -5.70 -9.80 8.92
C VAL A 63 -4.76 -11.01 8.95
N GLN A 64 -3.51 -10.77 9.35
CA GLN A 64 -2.46 -11.77 9.49
C GLN A 64 -1.75 -11.60 10.84
N PRO A 65 -1.00 -12.60 11.33
CA PRO A 65 -0.33 -12.51 12.63
C PRO A 65 0.69 -11.36 12.78
N ASN A 66 1.23 -10.85 11.67
CA ASN A 66 2.26 -9.80 11.63
C ASN A 66 1.81 -8.56 10.85
N GLY A 67 0.51 -8.32 10.76
CA GLY A 67 -0.07 -7.18 10.06
C GLY A 67 -1.29 -7.56 9.24
N TYR A 68 -1.45 -6.95 8.07
CA TYR A 68 -2.64 -7.17 7.25
C TYR A 68 -2.40 -6.87 5.77
N ILE A 69 -3.29 -7.39 4.93
CA ILE A 69 -3.30 -7.14 3.49
C ILE A 69 -4.55 -6.34 3.14
N VAL A 70 -4.36 -5.25 2.40
CA VAL A 70 -5.41 -4.47 1.76
C VAL A 70 -5.42 -4.84 0.28
N LYS A 71 -6.50 -5.47 -0.18
CA LYS A 71 -6.71 -5.81 -1.59
C LYS A 71 -7.68 -4.81 -2.20
N LEU A 72 -7.20 -3.97 -3.10
CA LEU A 72 -8.03 -2.96 -3.74
C LEU A 72 -8.98 -3.58 -4.75
N ARG A 73 -10.24 -3.10 -4.78
CA ARG A 73 -11.28 -3.53 -5.72
C ARG A 73 -11.41 -2.57 -6.90
N GLU A 74 -10.95 -1.35 -6.72
CA GLU A 74 -10.89 -0.27 -7.70
C GLU A 74 -9.46 0.27 -7.86
N GLN A 75 -9.28 1.20 -8.80
CA GLN A 75 -8.03 1.96 -8.91
C GLN A 75 -7.96 2.95 -7.76
N ALA A 76 -6.75 3.26 -7.30
CA ALA A 76 -6.56 4.17 -6.17
C ALA A 76 -5.24 4.93 -6.30
N THR A 77 -5.08 5.96 -5.48
CA THR A 77 -3.84 6.72 -5.31
C THR A 77 -3.37 6.59 -3.87
N LEU A 78 -2.09 6.24 -3.69
CA LEU A 78 -1.40 6.30 -2.42
C LEU A 78 -0.81 7.70 -2.26
N GLU A 79 -1.26 8.44 -1.25
CA GLU A 79 -0.83 9.81 -0.96
C GLU A 79 -0.08 9.85 0.39
N ARG A 80 1.03 10.60 0.44
CA ARG A 80 1.69 10.94 1.71
C ARG A 80 0.93 12.03 2.44
N GLN A 81 0.53 11.78 3.69
CA GLN A 81 -0.10 12.81 4.53
C GLN A 81 0.84 13.40 5.59
N ALA A 82 1.77 12.60 6.10
CA ALA A 82 2.81 13.04 7.03
C ALA A 82 4.04 12.14 6.92
N ASP A 83 5.06 12.38 7.75
CA ASP A 83 6.15 11.43 7.91
C ASP A 83 5.59 10.06 8.29
N ASP A 84 5.93 9.05 7.47
CA ASP A 84 5.52 7.66 7.64
C ASP A 84 4.00 7.39 7.68
N HIS A 85 3.17 8.36 7.26
CA HIS A 85 1.70 8.20 7.18
C HIS A 85 1.19 8.28 5.74
N TRP A 86 0.50 7.22 5.34
CA TRP A 86 -0.02 7.04 3.99
C TRP A 86 -1.54 6.97 3.97
N VAL A 87 -2.17 7.49 2.91
CA VAL A 87 -3.61 7.36 2.67
C VAL A 87 -3.85 6.80 1.28
N ILE A 88 -4.76 5.84 1.18
CA ILE A 88 -5.20 5.28 -0.10
C ILE A 88 -6.56 5.89 -0.45
N ARG A 89 -6.64 6.69 -1.51
CA ARG A 89 -7.88 7.30 -2.03
C ARG A 89 -8.29 6.69 -3.36
N ALA A 90 -9.60 6.58 -3.63
CA ALA A 90 -10.13 6.18 -4.94
C ALA A 90 -9.89 7.28 -5.98
#